data_AF-A0A2V9Q5Y9-F1
#
_entry.id   AF-A0A2V9Q5Y9-F1
#
_cell.length_a   1.000
_cell.length_b   1.000
_cell.length_c   1.000
_cell.angle_alpha   90.00
_cell.angle_beta   90.00
_cell.angle_gamma   90.00
#
_symmetry.space_group_name_H-M   'P 1'
#
loop_
_entity.id
_entity.type
_entity.pdbx_description
1 polymer ?
#
loop_
_entity_poly.entity_id
_entity_poly.type
_entity_poly.pdbx_seq_one_letter_code
_entity_poly.pdbx_strand_id
1 'polypeptide(L)'
;MVDIGTLGGICGFVNGLNNSGQVIGWSDLIGDTIAHPFLWDPNASPHLQDLGTLGGSKGLATALNDAGDVAGGATTQDDQEFHAFFWRNGVMTDLGTIGADTCSVVHSMNAKGEVSGTSGDCAGELHGFIWQPGGFMIDLNDFVPPGSDLTVTDGETINDGGEIAGTGMLPNGDFHAIVLIPCNVEHGDSAGCQDSGQGLNTVQLRPVQKFTGAGSDARKLSARELVSRFLSGRHIPGGRRR
;
A
#
# COMPACT_ATOMS: atom_id res chain seq x y z
N MET A 1 2.28 8.72 -29.66
CA MET A 1 1.49 9.21 -28.51
C MET A 1 0.15 8.53 -28.57
N VAL A 2 -0.30 7.92 -27.47
CA VAL A 2 -1.58 7.22 -27.35
C VAL A 2 -2.37 7.92 -26.25
N ASP A 3 -3.59 8.31 -26.55
CA ASP A 3 -4.56 8.74 -25.55
C ASP A 3 -5.27 7.50 -25.01
N ILE A 4 -5.09 7.22 -23.71
CA ILE A 4 -5.67 6.04 -23.05
C ILE A 4 -7.05 6.32 -22.45
N GLY A 5 -7.52 7.58 -22.50
CA GLY A 5 -8.84 8.00 -22.03
C GLY A 5 -9.06 7.90 -20.52
N THR A 6 -10.32 7.77 -20.14
CA THR A 6 -10.81 7.60 -18.76
C THR A 6 -11.84 6.48 -18.71
N LEU A 7 -12.22 6.04 -17.50
CA LEU A 7 -13.34 5.11 -17.24
C LEU A 7 -14.73 5.78 -17.41
N GLY A 8 -14.81 6.86 -18.18
CA GLY A 8 -16.04 7.60 -18.50
C GLY A 8 -16.22 8.91 -17.73
N GLY A 9 -15.41 9.18 -16.71
CA GLY A 9 -15.34 10.48 -16.03
C GLY A 9 -14.44 11.49 -16.73
N ILE A 10 -14.28 12.67 -16.14
CA ILE A 10 -13.51 13.77 -16.74
C ILE A 10 -12.03 13.77 -16.39
N CYS A 11 -11.61 12.99 -15.39
CA CYS A 11 -10.22 12.94 -14.91
C CYS A 11 -9.72 11.51 -14.76
N GLY A 12 -8.45 11.33 -15.08
CA GLY A 12 -7.69 10.12 -14.80
C GLY A 12 -6.21 10.44 -14.74
N PHE A 13 -5.49 9.77 -13.86
CA PHE A 13 -4.06 9.99 -13.65
C PHE A 13 -3.33 8.67 -13.58
N VAL A 14 -2.14 8.64 -14.20
CA VAL A 14 -1.24 7.49 -14.20
C VAL A 14 -0.34 7.53 -12.96
N ASN A 15 -0.06 6.36 -12.41
CA ASN A 15 0.83 6.19 -11.25
C ASN A 15 1.99 5.24 -11.54
N GLY A 16 1.88 4.34 -12.53
CA GLY A 16 2.91 3.35 -12.83
C GLY A 16 2.86 2.87 -14.28
N LEU A 17 4.01 2.40 -14.77
CA LEU A 17 4.23 1.84 -16.10
C LEU A 17 5.25 0.71 -15.95
N ASN A 18 5.03 -0.42 -16.63
CA ASN A 18 5.99 -1.54 -16.65
C ASN A 18 6.64 -1.73 -18.04
N ASN A 19 7.56 -2.68 -18.15
CA ASN A 19 8.31 -2.94 -19.39
C ASN A 19 7.44 -3.54 -20.51
N SER A 20 6.30 -4.13 -20.16
CA SER A 20 5.29 -4.61 -21.11
C SER A 20 4.42 -3.49 -21.68
N GLY A 21 4.61 -2.25 -21.24
CA GLY A 21 3.85 -1.08 -21.67
C GLY A 21 2.49 -0.95 -20.97
N GLN A 22 2.22 -1.76 -19.94
CA GLN A 22 0.99 -1.63 -19.15
C GLN A 22 1.08 -0.42 -18.23
N VAL A 23 -0.03 0.29 -18.06
CA VAL A 23 -0.11 1.52 -17.25
C VAL A 23 -1.17 1.37 -16.18
N ILE A 24 -0.86 1.74 -14.95
CA ILE A 24 -1.83 1.78 -13.85
C ILE A 24 -2.09 3.19 -13.38
N GLY A 25 -3.20 3.37 -12.69
CA GLY A 25 -3.55 4.66 -12.12
C GLY A 25 -4.92 4.63 -11.47
N TRP A 26 -5.59 5.77 -11.53
CA TRP A 26 -6.98 5.91 -11.13
C TRP A 26 -7.73 6.79 -12.14
N SER A 27 -9.03 6.55 -12.28
CA SER A 27 -9.90 7.32 -13.16
C SER A 27 -11.24 7.52 -12.50
N ASP A 28 -11.79 8.73 -12.69
CA ASP A 28 -13.18 8.98 -12.38
C ASP A 28 -14.08 8.16 -13.30
N LEU A 29 -15.18 7.66 -12.73
CA LEU A 29 -16.28 7.06 -13.46
C LEU A 29 -17.28 8.15 -13.89
N ILE A 30 -18.27 7.74 -14.69
CA ILE A 30 -19.37 8.61 -15.11
C ILE A 30 -19.98 9.32 -13.89
N GLY A 31 -20.04 10.65 -13.96
CA GLY A 31 -20.60 11.49 -12.91
C GLY A 31 -19.58 12.03 -11.89
N ASP A 32 -18.29 11.68 -12.01
CA ASP A 32 -17.16 12.34 -11.35
C ASP A 32 -17.22 12.36 -9.81
N THR A 33 -17.92 11.39 -9.21
CA THR A 33 -18.09 11.25 -7.75
C THR A 33 -17.40 10.00 -7.20
N ILE A 34 -17.10 9.05 -8.07
CA ILE A 34 -16.51 7.73 -7.82
C ILE A 34 -15.24 7.65 -8.66
N ALA A 35 -14.18 7.11 -8.08
CA ALA A 35 -12.88 6.96 -8.76
C ALA A 35 -12.34 5.56 -8.55
N HIS A 36 -12.07 4.83 -9.62
CA HIS A 36 -11.54 3.48 -9.52
C HIS A 36 -10.09 3.38 -9.99
N PRO A 37 -9.30 2.45 -9.42
CA PRO A 37 -8.05 2.03 -10.00
C PRO A 37 -8.28 1.43 -11.39
N PHE A 38 -7.37 1.71 -12.31
CA PHE A 38 -7.40 1.11 -13.65
C PHE A 38 -6.10 0.40 -13.98
N LEU A 39 -6.19 -0.55 -14.92
CA LEU A 39 -5.08 -1.10 -15.68
C LEU A 39 -5.33 -0.84 -17.16
N TRP A 40 -4.41 -0.16 -17.81
CA TRP A 40 -4.36 -0.05 -19.26
C TRP A 40 -3.35 -1.04 -19.81
N ASP A 41 -3.78 -1.90 -20.73
CA ASP A 41 -2.93 -2.87 -21.42
C ASP A 41 -3.11 -2.74 -22.94
N PRO A 42 -2.04 -2.42 -23.69
CA PRO A 42 -2.11 -2.26 -25.14
C PRO A 42 -2.52 -3.54 -25.89
N ASN A 43 -2.44 -4.70 -25.25
CA ASN A 43 -2.75 -6.00 -25.83
C ASN A 43 -4.09 -6.58 -25.32
N ALA A 44 -4.74 -5.95 -24.34
CA ALA A 44 -6.04 -6.38 -23.83
C ALA A 44 -7.22 -5.82 -24.64
N SER A 45 -8.39 -6.43 -24.49
CA SER A 45 -9.65 -5.93 -25.02
C SER A 45 -10.75 -6.08 -23.95
N PRO A 46 -11.23 -4.98 -23.33
CA PRO A 46 -10.85 -3.58 -23.58
C PRO A 46 -9.39 -3.28 -23.15
N HIS A 47 -8.78 -2.26 -23.77
CA HIS A 47 -7.44 -1.81 -23.38
C HIS A 47 -7.43 -1.17 -21.99
N LEU A 48 -8.45 -0.39 -21.63
CA LEU A 48 -8.59 0.22 -20.31
C LEU A 48 -9.56 -0.61 -19.47
N GLN A 49 -9.04 -1.24 -18.43
CA GLN A 49 -9.78 -2.08 -17.50
C GLN A 49 -10.02 -1.34 -16.18
N ASP A 50 -11.28 -1.31 -15.76
CA ASP A 50 -11.66 -0.96 -14.40
C ASP A 50 -11.31 -2.13 -13.46
N LEU A 51 -10.50 -1.86 -12.43
CA LEU A 51 -10.11 -2.88 -11.44
C LEU A 51 -11.12 -2.97 -10.28
N GLY A 52 -12.03 -2.01 -10.15
CA GLY A 52 -13.02 -1.93 -9.07
C GLY A 52 -12.43 -1.49 -7.73
N THR A 53 -13.15 -1.77 -6.65
CA THR A 53 -12.77 -1.43 -5.27
C THR A 53 -13.08 -2.60 -4.33
N LEU A 54 -12.78 -2.44 -3.03
CA LEU A 54 -13.11 -3.41 -1.99
C LEU A 54 -14.55 -3.26 -1.46
N GLY A 55 -15.47 -2.81 -2.33
CA GLY A 55 -16.88 -2.56 -1.99
C GLY A 55 -17.21 -1.09 -1.69
N GLY A 56 -16.20 -0.22 -1.64
CA GLY A 56 -16.37 1.23 -1.52
C GLY A 56 -16.45 1.98 -2.84
N SER A 57 -16.36 3.31 -2.78
CA SER A 57 -16.50 4.22 -3.93
C SER A 57 -15.18 4.74 -4.51
N LYS A 58 -14.04 4.46 -3.86
CA LYS A 58 -12.75 5.05 -4.26
C LYS A 58 -11.61 4.06 -4.20
N GLY A 59 -10.67 4.16 -5.14
CA GLY A 59 -9.39 3.47 -5.05
C GLY A 59 -8.37 4.00 -6.06
N LEU A 60 -7.14 3.53 -5.90
CA LEU A 60 -6.01 3.86 -6.75
C LEU A 60 -5.00 2.72 -6.78
N ALA A 61 -4.42 2.47 -7.95
CA ALA A 61 -3.29 1.58 -8.12
C ALA A 61 -1.99 2.38 -7.97
N THR A 62 -1.03 1.87 -7.20
CA THR A 62 0.24 2.55 -6.89
C THR A 62 1.47 1.74 -7.26
N ALA A 63 1.37 0.42 -7.37
CA ALA A 63 2.46 -0.46 -7.75
C ALA A 63 2.03 -1.43 -8.86
N LEU A 64 2.94 -1.68 -9.81
CA LEU A 64 2.77 -2.57 -10.95
C LEU A 64 4.11 -3.29 -11.19
N ASN A 65 4.08 -4.62 -11.33
CA ASN A 65 5.27 -5.38 -11.72
C ASN A 65 5.20 -5.83 -13.19
N ASP A 66 6.29 -6.39 -13.71
CA ASP A 66 6.37 -6.85 -15.11
C ASP A 66 5.50 -8.10 -15.41
N ALA A 67 5.02 -8.80 -14.38
CA ALA A 67 4.05 -9.88 -14.52
C ALA A 67 2.60 -9.37 -14.73
N GLY A 68 2.38 -8.06 -14.60
CA GLY A 68 1.05 -7.44 -14.69
C GLY A 68 0.24 -7.51 -13.39
N ASP A 69 0.88 -7.85 -12.28
CA ASP A 69 0.26 -7.73 -10.96
C ASP A 69 0.17 -6.26 -10.58
N VAL A 70 -0.93 -5.90 -9.92
CA VAL A 70 -1.21 -4.53 -9.50
C VAL A 70 -1.46 -4.51 -8.00
N ALA A 71 -0.84 -3.57 -7.30
CA ALA A 71 -1.16 -3.30 -5.91
C ALA A 71 -1.49 -1.82 -5.72
N GLY A 72 -2.30 -1.53 -4.71
CA GLY A 72 -2.82 -0.20 -4.48
C GLY A 72 -3.64 -0.13 -3.21
N GLY A 73 -4.50 0.87 -3.10
CA GLY A 73 -5.46 0.96 -2.00
C GLY A 73 -6.86 1.31 -2.49
N ALA A 74 -7.87 0.80 -1.78
CA ALA A 74 -9.28 1.04 -2.09
C ALA A 74 -10.10 1.14 -0.80
N THR A 75 -11.19 1.89 -0.88
CA THR A 75 -12.14 1.96 0.22
C THR A 75 -12.96 0.68 0.29
N THR A 76 -13.23 0.24 1.53
CA THR A 76 -14.11 -0.89 1.82
C THR A 76 -15.58 -0.46 1.78
N GLN A 77 -16.50 -1.39 2.05
CA GLN A 77 -17.93 -1.15 2.08
C GLN A 77 -18.29 0.14 2.84
N ASP A 78 -19.17 0.95 2.22
CA ASP A 78 -19.64 2.24 2.74
C ASP A 78 -18.54 3.27 3.05
N ASP A 79 -17.38 3.13 2.40
CA ASP A 79 -16.20 3.97 2.56
C ASP A 79 -15.71 4.07 4.02
N GLN A 80 -15.90 3.02 4.82
CA GLN A 80 -15.53 3.02 6.24
C GLN A 80 -14.02 2.94 6.45
N GLU A 81 -13.34 2.05 5.72
CA GLU A 81 -11.91 1.77 5.85
C GLU A 81 -11.20 1.95 4.51
N PHE A 82 -9.86 2.05 4.56
CA PHE A 82 -9.03 2.16 3.37
C PHE A 82 -7.95 1.09 3.39
N HIS A 83 -8.15 0.02 2.64
CA HIS A 83 -7.22 -1.11 2.67
C HIS A 83 -6.37 -1.15 1.42
N ALA A 84 -5.13 -1.60 1.62
CA ALA A 84 -4.28 -2.09 0.57
C ALA A 84 -4.94 -3.28 -0.13
N PHE A 85 -4.84 -3.33 -1.45
CA PHE A 85 -5.29 -4.45 -2.25
C PHE A 85 -4.15 -4.99 -3.11
N PHE A 86 -4.29 -6.26 -3.48
CA PHE A 86 -3.52 -6.90 -4.54
C PHE A 86 -4.48 -7.41 -5.62
N TRP A 87 -4.18 -7.10 -6.88
CA TRP A 87 -4.96 -7.50 -8.03
C TRP A 87 -4.11 -8.35 -8.97
N ARG A 88 -4.65 -9.52 -9.35
CA ARG A 88 -4.02 -10.43 -10.30
C ARG A 88 -5.11 -11.14 -11.10
N ASN A 89 -5.00 -11.09 -12.43
CA ASN A 89 -5.87 -11.83 -13.35
C ASN A 89 -7.38 -11.65 -13.08
N GLY A 90 -7.81 -10.41 -12.84
CA GLY A 90 -9.22 -10.09 -12.60
C GLY A 90 -9.71 -10.29 -11.17
N VAL A 91 -8.84 -10.72 -10.25
CA VAL A 91 -9.19 -10.94 -8.85
C VAL A 91 -8.54 -9.88 -7.97
N MET A 92 -9.35 -9.08 -7.29
CA MET A 92 -8.92 -8.17 -6.24
C MET A 92 -8.95 -8.88 -4.88
N THR A 93 -7.82 -8.87 -4.18
CA THR A 93 -7.62 -9.43 -2.84
C THR A 93 -7.44 -8.27 -1.87
N ASP A 94 -8.27 -8.21 -0.85
CA ASP A 94 -8.04 -7.33 0.30
C ASP A 94 -6.83 -7.82 1.08
N LEU A 95 -5.81 -6.98 1.28
CA LEU A 95 -4.64 -7.32 2.10
C LEU A 95 -4.91 -7.15 3.60
N GLY A 96 -5.99 -6.42 3.94
CA GLY A 96 -6.37 -6.10 5.30
C GLY A 96 -5.41 -5.10 5.95
N THR A 97 -5.34 -5.19 7.27
CA THR A 97 -4.54 -4.31 8.13
C THR A 97 -3.90 -5.12 9.26
N ILE A 98 -2.97 -4.51 10.00
CA ILE A 98 -2.38 -5.09 11.20
C ILE A 98 -3.29 -4.82 12.41
N GLY A 99 -3.71 -5.89 13.09
CA GLY A 99 -4.47 -5.79 14.34
C GLY A 99 -5.83 -5.11 14.17
N ALA A 100 -5.99 -3.94 14.78
CA ALA A 100 -7.23 -3.14 14.75
C ALA A 100 -7.07 -1.83 13.97
N ASP A 101 -6.01 -1.73 13.16
CA ASP A 101 -5.80 -0.63 12.23
C ASP A 101 -6.94 -0.57 11.22
N THR A 102 -7.26 0.64 10.76
CA THR A 102 -8.37 0.89 9.81
C THR A 102 -7.87 1.24 8.41
N CYS A 103 -6.55 1.33 8.25
CA CYS A 103 -5.94 1.79 7.02
C CYS A 103 -4.67 1.02 6.68
N SER A 104 -4.47 0.72 5.41
CA SER A 104 -3.20 0.23 4.88
C SER A 104 -2.91 0.81 3.50
N VAL A 105 -1.63 1.07 3.24
CA VAL A 105 -1.14 1.71 2.02
C VAL A 105 0.03 0.91 1.45
N VAL A 106 -0.01 0.67 0.15
CA VAL A 106 1.09 0.05 -0.60
C VAL A 106 2.09 1.11 -1.03
N HIS A 107 3.36 0.90 -0.68
CA HIS A 107 4.47 1.75 -1.11
C HIS A 107 5.26 1.10 -2.25
N SER A 108 5.52 -0.20 -2.18
CA SER A 108 6.33 -0.91 -3.17
C SER A 108 5.91 -2.36 -3.35
N MET A 109 6.25 -2.91 -4.52
CA MET A 109 6.01 -4.30 -4.88
C MET A 109 7.15 -4.81 -5.76
N ASN A 110 7.63 -6.02 -5.48
CA ASN A 110 8.69 -6.65 -6.27
C ASN A 110 8.17 -7.58 -7.38
N ALA A 111 9.07 -8.19 -8.15
CA ALA A 111 8.74 -9.09 -9.26
C ALA A 111 8.02 -10.38 -8.83
N LYS A 112 8.09 -10.78 -7.55
CA LYS A 112 7.36 -11.93 -6.99
C LYS A 112 5.92 -11.56 -6.59
N GLY A 113 5.58 -10.27 -6.59
CA GLY A 113 4.31 -9.75 -6.09
C GLY A 113 4.28 -9.62 -4.56
N GLU A 114 5.44 -9.63 -3.90
CA GLU A 114 5.55 -9.30 -2.49
C GLU A 114 5.42 -7.78 -2.34
N VAL A 115 4.62 -7.34 -1.38
CA VAL A 115 4.19 -5.96 -1.21
C VAL A 115 4.69 -5.45 0.14
N SER A 116 5.34 -4.30 0.15
CA SER A 116 5.69 -3.56 1.37
C SER A 116 4.87 -2.29 1.49
N GLY A 117 4.59 -1.90 2.73
CA GLY A 117 3.77 -0.73 2.97
C GLY A 117 3.67 -0.33 4.43
N THR A 118 2.60 0.40 4.73
CA THR A 118 2.26 0.83 6.07
C THR A 118 0.81 0.50 6.39
N SER A 119 0.57 -0.05 7.59
CA SER A 119 -0.76 -0.20 8.21
C SER A 119 -0.89 0.79 9.36
N GLY A 120 -2.09 1.29 9.63
CA GLY A 120 -2.28 2.28 10.68
C GLY A 120 -3.71 2.81 10.81
N ASP A 121 -3.82 3.94 11.50
CA ASP A 121 -5.10 4.61 11.78
C ASP A 121 -5.43 5.77 10.83
N CYS A 122 -4.76 5.83 9.66
CA CYS A 122 -4.82 6.93 8.69
C CYS A 122 -4.36 8.31 9.24
N ALA A 123 -3.86 8.40 10.48
CA ALA A 123 -3.59 9.65 11.17
C ALA A 123 -2.21 9.76 11.84
N GLY A 124 -1.44 8.67 11.93
CA GLY A 124 -0.02 8.74 12.30
C GLY A 124 0.52 7.56 13.12
N GLU A 125 -0.33 6.63 13.58
CA GLU A 125 0.16 5.34 14.08
C GLU A 125 0.46 4.46 12.88
N LEU A 126 1.72 4.02 12.74
CA LEU A 126 2.20 3.37 11.53
C LEU A 126 2.97 2.10 11.89
N HIS A 127 2.55 0.99 11.31
CA HIS A 127 3.26 -0.29 11.30
C HIS A 127 3.75 -0.56 9.89
N GLY A 128 5.06 -0.75 9.72
CA GLY A 128 5.55 -1.31 8.46
C GLY A 128 4.98 -2.71 8.27
N PHE A 129 4.58 -3.06 7.05
CA PHE A 129 4.15 -4.42 6.74
C PHE A 129 4.87 -5.02 5.53
N ILE A 130 4.90 -6.35 5.50
CA ILE A 130 5.08 -7.14 4.27
C ILE A 130 3.89 -8.06 4.05
N TRP A 131 3.49 -8.23 2.80
CA TRP A 131 2.50 -9.20 2.37
C TRP A 131 3.01 -9.99 1.16
N GLN A 132 2.63 -11.26 1.06
CA GLN A 132 2.95 -12.12 -0.07
C GLN A 132 1.69 -12.78 -0.65
N PRO A 133 1.65 -13.08 -1.96
CA PRO A 133 0.49 -13.72 -2.59
C PRO A 133 0.03 -15.00 -1.87
N GLY A 134 -1.25 -15.02 -1.48
CA GLY A 134 -1.86 -16.13 -0.75
C GLY A 134 -1.57 -16.15 0.76
N GLY A 135 -0.85 -15.15 1.27
CA GLY A 135 -0.58 -14.95 2.69
C GLY A 135 -1.51 -13.91 3.34
N PHE A 136 -1.10 -13.47 4.52
CA PHE A 136 -1.70 -12.40 5.30
C PHE A 136 -0.64 -11.33 5.57
N MET A 137 -1.06 -10.15 6.00
CA MET A 137 -0.16 -9.03 6.31
C MET A 137 0.68 -9.36 7.55
N ILE A 138 2.00 -9.25 7.45
CA ILE A 138 2.95 -9.48 8.54
C ILE A 138 3.49 -8.14 9.00
N ASP A 139 3.48 -7.89 10.30
CA ASP A 139 4.07 -6.70 10.92
C ASP A 139 5.59 -6.79 10.90
N LEU A 140 6.26 -5.78 10.35
CA LEU A 140 7.73 -5.74 10.30
C LEU A 140 8.35 -5.65 11.70
N ASN A 141 7.59 -5.22 12.71
CA ASN A 141 8.02 -5.24 14.11
C ASN A 141 8.21 -6.66 14.66
N ASP A 142 7.64 -7.69 14.03
CA ASP A 142 7.89 -9.09 14.41
C ASP A 142 9.33 -9.53 14.10
N PHE A 143 10.04 -8.80 13.22
CA PHE A 143 11.43 -9.07 12.86
C PHE A 143 12.44 -8.18 13.61
N VAL A 144 11.97 -7.30 14.50
CA VAL A 144 12.87 -6.44 15.28
C VAL A 144 13.58 -7.28 16.36
N PRO A 145 14.93 -7.26 16.42
CA PRO A 145 15.69 -8.06 17.37
C PRO A 145 15.28 -7.83 18.83
N PRO A 146 15.16 -8.89 19.66
CA PRO A 146 14.93 -8.76 21.09
C PRO A 146 15.97 -7.84 21.74
N GLY A 147 15.49 -6.87 22.52
CA GLY A 147 16.34 -5.87 23.17
C GLY A 147 16.64 -4.64 22.33
N SER A 148 16.16 -4.56 21.09
CA SER A 148 16.13 -3.33 20.32
C SER A 148 15.01 -2.41 20.82
N ASP A 149 15.31 -1.11 20.96
CA ASP A 149 14.33 -0.07 21.27
C ASP A 149 13.63 0.49 20.01
N LEU A 150 13.99 -0.01 18.83
CA LEU A 150 13.49 0.43 17.55
C LEU A 150 12.05 -0.06 17.30
N THR A 151 11.17 0.81 16.83
CA THR A 151 9.85 0.46 16.31
C THR A 151 9.79 0.78 14.82
N VAL A 152 9.55 -0.21 13.97
CA VAL A 152 9.43 -0.05 12.52
C VAL A 152 8.11 0.64 12.20
N THR A 153 8.17 1.79 11.52
CA THR A 153 7.00 2.60 11.19
C THR A 153 6.54 2.39 9.75
N ASP A 154 7.44 2.10 8.82
CA ASP A 154 7.10 1.88 7.41
C ASP A 154 8.05 0.88 6.71
N GLY A 155 7.51 0.22 5.68
CA GLY A 155 8.27 -0.53 4.68
C GLY A 155 8.21 0.18 3.34
N GLU A 156 9.05 1.19 3.14
CA GLU A 156 9.04 2.09 1.98
C GLU A 156 9.30 1.38 0.65
N THR A 157 10.26 0.45 0.62
CA THR A 157 10.60 -0.25 -0.60
C THR A 157 11.00 -1.69 -0.35
N ILE A 158 10.69 -2.55 -1.33
CA ILE A 158 11.13 -3.94 -1.40
C ILE A 158 11.80 -4.18 -2.76
N ASN A 159 12.92 -4.88 -2.78
CA ASN A 159 13.57 -5.32 -4.02
C ASN A 159 13.18 -6.78 -4.36
N ASP A 160 13.70 -7.31 -5.47
CA ASP A 160 13.42 -8.70 -5.91
C ASP A 160 14.08 -9.77 -5.03
N GLY A 161 15.11 -9.40 -4.25
CA GLY A 161 15.75 -10.27 -3.25
C GLY A 161 14.89 -10.44 -1.99
N GLY A 162 13.94 -9.54 -1.76
CA GLY A 162 13.07 -9.50 -0.59
C GLY A 162 13.59 -8.60 0.52
N GLU A 163 14.70 -7.88 0.32
CA GLU A 163 15.14 -6.86 1.26
C GLU A 163 14.17 -5.68 1.27
N ILE A 164 13.81 -5.24 2.47
CA ILE A 164 12.91 -4.11 2.69
C ILE A 164 13.71 -2.97 3.31
N ALA A 165 13.72 -1.80 2.69
CA ALA A 165 14.21 -0.58 3.32
C ALA A 165 13.04 0.28 3.78
N GLY A 166 13.22 0.96 4.91
CA GLY A 166 12.19 1.80 5.50
C GLY A 166 12.73 2.61 6.67
N THR A 167 11.83 2.97 7.57
CA THR A 167 12.06 3.84 8.71
C THR A 167 11.66 3.12 9.99
N GLY A 168 12.52 3.24 11.00
CA GLY A 168 12.18 2.92 12.38
C GLY A 168 12.34 4.14 13.27
N MET A 169 11.64 4.14 14.40
CA MET A 169 11.63 5.21 15.38
C MET A 169 12.17 4.69 16.71
N LEU A 170 13.02 5.49 17.35
CA LEU A 170 13.52 5.25 18.71
C LEU A 170 12.59 5.89 19.76
N PRO A 171 12.66 5.51 21.05
CA PRO A 171 11.79 6.06 22.09
C PRO A 171 11.97 7.56 22.35
N ASN A 172 13.08 8.13 21.89
CA ASN A 172 13.33 9.58 21.96
C ASN A 172 12.69 10.35 20.79
N GLY A 173 12.03 9.66 19.85
CA GLY A 173 11.39 10.23 18.66
C GLY A 173 12.31 10.36 17.44
N ASP A 174 13.57 9.92 17.53
CA ASP A 174 14.48 9.95 16.38
C ASP A 174 14.12 8.88 15.37
N PHE A 175 14.16 9.24 14.09
CA PHE A 175 13.96 8.32 12.97
C PHE A 175 15.30 7.80 12.44
N HIS A 176 15.38 6.48 12.29
CA HIS A 176 16.51 5.76 11.73
C HIS A 176 16.09 5.08 10.43
N ALA A 177 16.94 5.15 9.40
CA ALA A 177 16.81 4.28 8.24
C ALA A 177 17.12 2.84 8.65
N ILE A 178 16.33 1.90 8.14
CA ILE A 178 16.45 0.47 8.43
C ILE A 178 16.50 -0.34 7.14
N VAL A 179 17.07 -1.53 7.23
CA VAL A 179 16.94 -2.55 6.19
C VAL A 179 16.62 -3.87 6.88
N LEU A 180 15.53 -4.51 6.49
CA LEU A 180 15.23 -5.89 6.81
C LEU A 180 15.76 -6.78 5.69
N ILE A 181 16.54 -7.79 6.08
CA ILE A 181 17.20 -8.72 5.16
C ILE A 181 16.60 -10.11 5.40
N PRO A 182 16.09 -10.80 4.36
CA PRO A 182 15.43 -12.08 4.53
C PRO A 182 16.42 -13.19 4.88
N CYS A 183 15.97 -14.12 5.73
CA CYS A 183 16.71 -15.29 6.19
C CYS A 183 16.76 -16.39 5.13
N ASN A 184 17.50 -16.18 4.03
CA ASN A 184 17.63 -17.19 2.99
C ASN A 184 19.10 -17.45 2.62
N VAL A 185 19.32 -18.56 1.90
CA VAL A 185 20.66 -19.00 1.47
C VAL A 185 21.38 -18.01 0.55
N GLU A 186 20.64 -17.15 -0.14
CA GLU A 186 21.21 -16.11 -1.01
C GLU A 186 21.87 -14.99 -0.19
N HIS A 187 21.38 -14.75 1.04
CA HIS A 187 21.89 -13.74 1.96
C HIS A 187 22.94 -14.27 2.94
N GLY A 188 23.32 -15.55 2.86
CA GLY A 188 24.45 -16.11 3.60
C GLY A 188 24.23 -16.31 5.12
N ASP A 189 23.01 -16.12 5.61
CA ASP A 189 22.72 -16.08 7.05
C ASP A 189 22.22 -17.42 7.59
N SER A 190 23.10 -18.18 8.24
CA SER A 190 22.73 -19.41 8.99
C SER A 190 22.91 -19.31 10.51
N ALA A 191 23.35 -18.15 11.03
CA ALA A 191 23.69 -18.00 12.45
C ALA A 191 23.41 -16.58 12.97
N GLY A 192 22.14 -16.20 13.08
CA GLY A 192 21.74 -14.89 13.61
C GLY A 192 20.41 -14.37 13.06
N CYS A 193 19.90 -15.02 12.02
CA CYS A 193 18.63 -14.63 11.42
C CYS A 193 17.45 -14.96 12.33
N GLN A 194 16.49 -14.03 12.39
CA GLN A 194 15.27 -14.17 13.16
C GLN A 194 14.11 -14.32 12.20
N ASP A 195 13.59 -15.53 12.10
CA ASP A 195 12.26 -15.75 11.52
C ASP A 195 11.20 -15.11 12.43
N SER A 196 10.06 -14.73 11.85
CA SER A 196 8.86 -14.32 12.60
C SER A 196 8.46 -15.46 13.55
N GLY A 197 8.97 -15.43 14.77
CA GLY A 197 8.93 -16.57 15.68
C GLY A 197 7.49 -16.96 16.02
N GLN A 198 7.21 -18.27 15.95
CA GLN A 198 5.98 -18.99 16.35
C GLN A 198 4.90 -19.07 15.26
N GLY A 199 4.58 -20.31 14.86
CA GLY A 199 3.54 -20.59 13.88
C GLY A 199 2.20 -19.95 14.26
N LEU A 200 1.69 -19.08 13.38
CA LEU A 200 0.32 -18.67 13.06
C LEU A 200 -0.82 -18.81 14.09
N ASN A 201 -0.55 -18.87 15.39
CA ASN A 201 -1.55 -19.23 16.40
C ASN A 201 -1.37 -18.48 17.72
N THR A 202 -0.83 -17.26 17.71
CA THR A 202 -1.16 -16.21 18.68
C THR A 202 -0.42 -14.93 18.31
N VAL A 203 -1.11 -13.97 17.71
CA VAL A 203 -0.63 -12.58 17.62
C VAL A 203 -0.62 -12.01 19.03
N GLN A 204 0.53 -12.00 19.71
CA GLN A 204 0.71 -11.15 20.88
C GLN A 204 1.12 -9.77 20.38
N LEU A 205 0.12 -8.91 20.17
CA LEU A 205 0.32 -7.50 19.88
C LEU A 205 1.18 -6.90 20.99
N ARG A 206 2.39 -6.45 20.66
CA ARG A 206 3.14 -5.57 21.56
C ARG A 206 2.38 -4.24 21.66
N PRO A 207 2.21 -3.65 22.85
CA PRO A 207 1.59 -2.34 22.98
C PRO A 207 2.43 -1.31 22.21
N VAL A 208 1.82 -0.72 21.19
CA VAL A 208 2.42 0.35 20.39
C VAL A 208 2.56 1.60 21.26
N GLN A 209 3.73 2.25 21.22
CA GLN A 209 3.87 3.58 21.80
C GLN A 209 3.12 4.57 20.92
N LYS A 210 2.00 5.08 21.43
CA LYS A 210 1.27 6.18 20.80
C LYS A 210 2.21 7.33 20.48
N PHE A 211 2.16 7.80 19.24
CA PHE A 211 2.83 9.01 18.80
C PHE A 211 2.23 10.21 19.56
N THR A 212 2.88 10.65 20.63
CA THR A 212 2.61 11.98 21.22
C THR A 212 3.61 12.98 20.65
N GLY A 213 3.52 13.21 19.33
CA GLY A 213 4.12 14.41 18.75
C GLY A 213 3.54 15.65 19.44
N ALA A 214 4.40 16.57 19.85
CA ALA A 214 3.98 17.82 20.46
C ALA A 214 3.05 18.59 19.52
N GLY A 215 1.74 18.57 19.82
CA GLY A 215 0.74 19.42 19.20
C GLY A 215 0.39 19.08 17.75
N SER A 216 -0.34 17.99 17.54
CA SER A 216 -1.31 17.98 16.43
C SER A 216 -2.65 17.46 16.92
N ASP A 217 -3.59 18.39 17.16
CA ASP A 217 -5.03 18.15 16.96
C ASP A 217 -5.29 17.89 15.46
N ALA A 218 -4.55 16.95 14.85
CA ALA A 218 -4.77 16.53 13.50
C ALA A 218 -6.01 15.66 13.51
N ARG A 219 -7.13 16.24 13.06
CA ARG A 219 -8.38 15.52 12.81
C ARG A 219 -8.05 14.26 12.01
N LYS A 220 -8.40 13.08 12.55
CA LYS A 220 -8.35 11.81 11.81
C LYS A 220 -9.13 11.97 10.50
N LEU A 221 -8.48 11.65 9.40
CA LEU A 221 -9.12 11.65 8.09
C LEU A 221 -9.99 10.41 7.96
N SER A 222 -11.19 10.57 7.41
CA SER A 222 -11.94 9.42 6.92
C SER A 222 -11.21 8.74 5.76
N ALA A 223 -11.46 7.45 5.52
CA ALA A 223 -10.93 6.71 4.38
C ALA A 223 -11.17 7.46 3.05
N ARG A 224 -12.37 8.02 2.89
CA ARG A 224 -12.75 8.85 1.73
C ARG A 224 -11.92 10.13 1.61
N GLU A 225 -11.65 10.82 2.72
CA GLU A 225 -10.82 12.03 2.74
C GLU A 225 -9.35 11.70 2.45
N LEU A 226 -8.84 10.57 2.95
CA LEU A 226 -7.48 10.12 2.71
C LEU A 226 -7.25 9.88 1.22
N VAL A 227 -8.10 9.07 0.58
CA VAL A 227 -8.02 8.87 -0.87
C VAL A 227 -8.16 10.21 -1.58
N SER A 228 -9.15 11.01 -1.22
CA SER A 228 -9.33 12.32 -1.86
C SER A 228 -8.12 13.24 -1.71
N ARG A 229 -7.34 13.16 -0.63
CA ARG A 229 -6.06 13.88 -0.51
C ARG A 229 -4.99 13.34 -1.46
N PHE A 230 -4.85 12.01 -1.56
CA PHE A 230 -3.94 11.38 -2.51
C PHE A 230 -4.29 11.72 -3.97
N LEU A 231 -5.59 11.77 -4.30
CA LEU A 231 -6.07 12.17 -5.64
C LEU A 231 -5.93 13.69 -5.87
N SER A 232 -6.26 14.53 -4.88
CA SER A 232 -6.28 15.99 -5.02
C SER A 232 -4.92 16.66 -4.98
N GLY A 233 -3.91 16.06 -4.32
CA GLY A 233 -2.52 16.52 -4.37
C GLY A 233 -1.93 16.51 -5.78
N ARG A 234 -2.61 15.87 -6.74
CA ARG A 234 -2.24 15.81 -8.16
C ARG A 234 -3.24 16.53 -9.08
N HIS A 235 -4.27 17.15 -8.52
CA HIS A 235 -5.28 17.90 -9.27
C HIS A 235 -4.80 19.35 -9.50
N ILE A 236 -4.74 19.80 -10.76
CA ILE A 236 -4.55 21.23 -11.05
C ILE A 236 -5.91 21.91 -10.84
N PRO A 237 -6.05 22.86 -9.90
CA PRO A 237 -7.32 23.54 -9.69
C PRO A 237 -7.56 24.50 -10.86
N GLY A 238 -8.44 24.13 -11.80
CA GLY A 238 -8.84 25.05 -12.87
C GLY A 238 -9.52 24.40 -14.05
N GLY A 239 -10.86 24.33 -14.01
CA GLY A 239 -11.67 23.93 -15.16
C GLY A 239 -13.15 24.24 -14.95
N ARG A 240 -13.50 25.50 -14.69
CA ARG A 240 -14.91 25.92 -14.81
C ARG A 240 -15.33 25.74 -16.28
N ARG A 241 -16.35 24.90 -16.48
CA ARG A 241 -17.05 24.73 -17.76
C ARG A 241 -17.38 26.10 -18.37
N ARG A 242 -17.05 26.30 -19.64
CA ARG A 242 -17.84 27.13 -20.55
C ARG A 242 -18.66 26.20 -21.43
#